data_AF-A0A349HS09-F1
#
_entry.id   AF-A0A349HS09-F1
#
_cell.length_a   1.000
_cell.length_b   1.000
_cell.length_c   1.000
_cell.angle_alpha   90.00
_cell.angle_beta   90.00
_cell.angle_gamma   90.00
#
_symmetry.space_group_name_H-M   'P 1'
#
loop_
_entity.id
_entity.type
_entity.pdbx_description
1 polymer ?
#
loop_
_entity_poly.entity_id
_entity_poly.type
_entity_poly.pdbx_seq_one_letter_code
_entity_poly.pdbx_strand_id
1 'polypeptide(L)'
;MNSDKKKIISIIVTIVIGIVLGFFGVMVSVFSDGSTYERIITILIILIIYGVLSLIIGFIRPVKPWGHMLSLSLPGVIMLGFYSIKEFNALYIVYIALILLMTYFGTKSGKSMKRKKN
;
A
#
# COMPACT_ATOMS: atom_id res chain seq x y z
N MET A 1 -14.33 13.61 21.75
CA MET A 1 -13.15 12.73 21.56
C MET A 1 -12.00 13.54 20.97
N ASN A 2 -10.88 13.65 21.69
CA ASN A 2 -9.76 14.54 21.35
C ASN A 2 -9.24 14.28 19.91
N SER A 3 -8.90 15.35 19.17
CA SER A 3 -8.51 15.29 17.75
C SER A 3 -7.26 14.41 17.53
N ASP A 4 -6.37 14.37 18.51
CA ASP A 4 -5.16 13.53 18.50
C ASP A 4 -5.48 12.03 18.57
N LYS A 5 -6.42 11.63 19.44
CA LYS A 5 -6.85 10.22 19.55
C LYS A 5 -7.43 9.73 18.23
N LYS A 6 -8.21 10.57 17.53
CA LYS A 6 -8.75 10.24 16.20
C LYS A 6 -7.65 10.05 15.15
N LYS A 7 -6.52 10.76 15.25
CA LYS A 7 -5.39 10.66 14.32
C LYS A 7 -4.62 9.36 14.53
N ILE A 8 -4.33 9.02 15.79
CA ILE A 8 -3.64 7.78 16.17
C ILE A 8 -4.44 6.55 15.71
N ILE A 9 -5.74 6.50 16.01
CA ILE A 9 -6.60 5.39 15.59
C ILE A 9 -6.58 5.20 14.07
N SER A 10 -6.60 6.31 13.30
CA SER A 10 -6.55 6.24 11.84
C SER A 10 -5.24 5.64 11.32
N ILE A 11 -4.12 5.96 11.96
CA ILE A 11 -2.81 5.39 11.60
C ILE A 11 -2.79 3.90 11.93
N ILE A 12 -3.25 3.50 13.12
CA ILE A 12 -3.33 2.09 13.53
C ILE A 12 -4.17 1.29 12.53
N VAL A 13 -5.36 1.77 12.17
CA VAL A 13 -6.22 1.12 11.17
C VAL A 13 -5.51 1.00 9.82
N THR A 14 -4.79 2.05 9.39
CA THR A 14 -4.03 2.01 8.13
C THR A 14 -2.92 0.96 8.18
N ILE A 15 -2.23 0.82 9.31
CA ILE A 15 -1.18 -0.20 9.52
C ILE A 15 -1.79 -1.60 9.44
N VAL A 16 -2.93 -1.84 10.10
CA VAL A 16 -3.61 -3.14 10.06
C VAL A 16 -4.00 -3.50 8.62
N ILE A 17 -4.57 -2.56 7.88
CA ILE A 17 -4.87 -2.75 6.44
C ILE A 17 -3.59 -3.04 5.66
N GLY A 18 -2.51 -2.30 5.93
CA GLY A 18 -1.19 -2.51 5.31
C GLY A 18 -0.64 -3.91 5.57
N ILE A 19 -0.76 -4.43 6.80
CA ILE A 19 -0.34 -5.79 7.17
C ILE A 19 -1.16 -6.83 6.41
N VAL A 20 -2.49 -6.67 6.38
CA VAL A 20 -3.39 -7.58 5.66
C VAL A 20 -3.05 -7.59 4.16
N LEU A 21 -2.85 -6.43 3.54
CA LEU A 21 -2.46 -6.35 2.13
C LEU A 21 -1.05 -6.89 1.87
N GLY A 22 -0.10 -6.61 2.77
CA GLY A 22 1.26 -7.10 2.66
C GLY A 22 1.33 -8.62 2.72
N PHE A 23 0.59 -9.23 3.65
CA PHE A 23 0.57 -10.67 3.80
C PHE A 23 -0.32 -11.35 2.74
N PHE A 24 -1.61 -11.04 2.70
CA PHE A 24 -2.56 -11.73 1.82
C PHE A 24 -2.54 -11.26 0.37
N GLY A 25 -2.11 -10.03 0.12
CA GLY A 25 -1.91 -9.54 -1.25
C GLY A 25 -0.50 -9.87 -1.72
N VAL A 26 0.47 -9.09 -1.22
CA VAL A 26 1.84 -9.09 -1.74
C VAL A 26 2.50 -10.46 -1.60
N MET A 27 2.55 -11.05 -0.41
CA MET A 27 3.22 -12.35 -0.24
C MET A 27 2.50 -13.46 -1.00
N VAL A 28 1.18 -13.61 -0.84
CA VAL A 28 0.43 -14.66 -1.55
C VAL A 28 0.57 -14.55 -3.08
N SER A 29 0.62 -13.33 -3.63
CA SER A 29 0.82 -13.17 -5.09
C SER A 29 2.15 -13.77 -5.56
N VAL A 30 3.19 -13.68 -4.73
CA VAL A 30 4.53 -14.18 -5.06
C VAL A 30 4.73 -15.64 -4.68
N PHE A 31 4.02 -16.14 -3.66
CA PHE A 31 4.06 -17.55 -3.26
C PHE A 31 3.07 -18.46 -4.00
N SER A 32 2.12 -17.90 -4.74
CA SER A 32 1.21 -18.74 -5.52
C SER A 32 1.98 -19.54 -6.58
N ASP A 33 1.71 -20.85 -6.66
CA ASP A 33 2.22 -21.79 -7.67
C ASP A 33 1.54 -21.58 -9.04
N GLY A 34 1.07 -20.37 -9.32
CA GLY A 34 0.47 -19.98 -10.59
C GLY A 34 1.53 -19.74 -11.67
N SER A 35 1.07 -19.74 -12.93
CA SER A 35 1.92 -19.36 -14.06
C SER A 35 2.45 -17.92 -13.91
N THR A 36 3.54 -17.57 -14.59
CA THR A 36 4.07 -16.19 -14.57
C THR A 36 3.01 -15.16 -14.97
N TYR A 37 2.13 -15.52 -15.91
CA TYR A 37 1.03 -14.68 -16.36
C TYR A 37 0.01 -14.41 -15.24
N GLU A 38 -0.44 -15.45 -14.54
CA GLU A 38 -1.36 -15.32 -13.39
C GLU A 38 -0.75 -14.49 -12.27
N ARG A 39 0.55 -14.68 -12.00
CA ARG A 39 1.28 -13.89 -11.00
C ARG A 39 1.28 -12.40 -11.35
N ILE A 40 1.57 -12.04 -12.61
CA ILE A 40 1.55 -10.65 -13.08
C ILE A 40 0.15 -10.04 -12.94
N ILE A 41 -0.90 -10.78 -13.31
CA ILE A 41 -2.29 -10.32 -13.15
C ILE A 41 -2.60 -10.07 -11.66
N THR A 42 -2.22 -10.98 -10.79
CA THR A 42 -2.46 -10.86 -9.34
C THR A 42 -1.74 -9.64 -8.78
N ILE A 43 -0.48 -9.42 -9.15
CA ILE A 43 0.30 -8.22 -8.80
C ILE A 43 -0.42 -6.95 -9.28
N LEU A 44 -0.90 -6.93 -10.51
CA LEU A 44 -1.63 -5.78 -11.06
C LEU A 44 -2.90 -5.46 -10.26
N ILE A 45 -3.68 -6.48 -9.91
CA ILE A 45 -4.88 -6.33 -9.07
C ILE A 45 -4.52 -5.72 -7.71
N ILE A 46 -3.45 -6.23 -7.07
CA ILE A 46 -2.99 -5.71 -5.77
C ILE A 46 -2.53 -4.25 -5.88
N LEU A 47 -1.82 -3.88 -6.94
CA LEU A 47 -1.41 -2.50 -7.19
C LEU A 47 -2.61 -1.56 -7.34
N ILE A 48 -3.66 -2.00 -8.04
CA ILE A 48 -4.92 -1.25 -8.15
C ILE A 48 -5.55 -1.06 -6.77
N ILE A 49 -5.60 -2.12 -5.95
CA ILE A 49 -6.12 -2.05 -4.58
C ILE A 49 -5.32 -1.04 -3.73
N TYR A 50 -3.98 -1.09 -3.79
CA TYR A 50 -3.13 -0.11 -3.11
C TYR A 50 -3.41 1.32 -3.56
N GLY A 51 -3.57 1.54 -4.88
CA GLY A 51 -3.91 2.84 -5.46
C GLY A 51 -5.27 3.36 -4.97
N VAL A 52 -6.31 2.54 -5.03
CA VAL A 52 -7.67 2.91 -4.60
C VAL A 52 -7.73 3.18 -3.11
N LEU A 53 -7.18 2.30 -2.28
CA LEU A 53 -7.19 2.48 -0.82
C LEU A 53 -6.39 3.70 -0.38
N SER A 54 -5.22 3.91 -0.95
CA SER A 54 -4.41 5.10 -0.65
C SER A 54 -5.11 6.40 -1.06
N LEU A 55 -5.83 6.40 -2.19
CA LEU A 55 -6.68 7.51 -2.62
C LEU A 55 -7.81 7.77 -1.62
N ILE A 56 -8.56 6.74 -1.23
CA ILE A 56 -9.65 6.85 -0.26
C ILE A 56 -9.13 7.40 1.07
N ILE A 57 -8.04 6.85 1.59
CA ILE A 57 -7.43 7.28 2.86
C ILE A 57 -6.96 8.72 2.77
N GLY A 58 -6.26 9.09 1.69
CA GLY A 58 -5.82 10.46 1.44
C GLY A 58 -6.97 11.46 1.36
N PHE A 59 -8.10 11.04 0.77
CA PHE A 59 -9.33 11.83 0.70
C PHE A 59 -9.99 11.99 2.06
N ILE A 60 -10.19 10.91 2.84
CA ILE A 60 -10.90 11.01 4.12
C ILE A 60 -10.06 11.80 5.15
N ARG A 61 -8.73 11.59 5.19
CA ARG A 61 -7.83 12.15 6.20
C ARG A 61 -6.64 12.85 5.55
N PRO A 62 -6.72 14.18 5.30
CA PRO A 62 -5.67 14.93 4.62
C PRO A 62 -4.50 15.28 5.57
N VAL A 63 -3.86 14.28 6.18
CA VAL A 63 -2.61 14.47 6.93
C VAL A 63 -1.41 14.60 5.96
N LYS A 64 -0.18 14.68 6.48
CA LYS A 64 1.01 14.60 5.63
C LYS A 64 0.99 13.26 4.88
N PRO A 65 1.17 13.24 3.53
CA PRO A 65 1.04 12.02 2.71
C PRO A 65 1.89 10.86 3.22
N TRP A 66 3.08 11.18 3.73
CA TRP A 66 4.06 10.24 4.25
C TRP A 66 3.54 9.34 5.37
N GLY A 67 2.64 9.83 6.23
CA GLY A 67 2.11 9.01 7.32
C GLY A 67 1.32 7.80 6.80
N HIS A 68 0.26 8.07 6.03
CA HIS A 68 -0.60 6.99 5.51
C HIS A 68 0.05 6.20 4.37
N MET A 69 0.89 6.84 3.55
CA MET A 69 1.65 6.15 2.52
C MET A 69 2.52 5.06 3.15
N LEU A 70 3.34 5.42 4.15
CA LEU A 70 4.24 4.47 4.81
C LEU A 70 3.46 3.44 5.61
N SER A 71 2.42 3.83 6.36
CA SER A 71 1.62 2.86 7.12
C SER A 71 0.97 1.79 6.24
N LEU A 72 0.52 2.15 5.03
CA LEU A 72 -0.13 1.21 4.12
C LEU A 72 0.89 0.34 3.36
N SER A 73 1.96 0.95 2.85
CA SER A 73 2.95 0.27 1.98
C SER A 73 4.04 -0.50 2.72
N LEU A 74 4.51 0.00 3.88
CA LEU A 74 5.68 -0.57 4.57
C LEU A 74 5.54 -2.05 4.88
N PRO A 75 4.41 -2.56 5.42
CA PRO A 75 4.32 -3.98 5.75
C PRO A 75 4.57 -4.88 4.53
N GLY A 76 3.94 -4.57 3.39
CA GLY A 76 4.13 -5.32 2.14
C GLY A 76 5.54 -5.17 1.55
N VAL A 77 6.09 -3.95 1.58
CA VAL A 77 7.45 -3.67 1.08
C VAL A 77 8.51 -4.38 1.93
N ILE A 78 8.37 -4.37 3.26
CA ILE A 78 9.29 -5.04 4.18
C ILE A 78 9.25 -6.55 3.97
N MET A 79 8.05 -7.14 3.91
CA MET A 79 7.90 -8.58 3.69
C MET A 79 8.50 -9.00 2.34
N LEU A 80 8.18 -8.29 1.27
CA LEU A 80 8.72 -8.58 -0.07
C LEU A 80 10.23 -8.34 -0.15
N GLY A 81 10.75 -7.33 0.57
CA GLY A 81 12.17 -7.05 0.69
C GLY A 81 12.93 -8.21 1.35
N PHE A 82 12.43 -8.72 2.49
CA PHE A 82 13.00 -9.89 3.14
C PHE A 82 12.98 -11.12 2.24
N TYR A 83 11.88 -11.35 1.53
CA TYR A 83 11.78 -12.47 0.60
C TYR A 83 12.76 -12.33 -0.57
N SER A 84 12.94 -11.13 -1.10
CA SER A 84 13.88 -10.85 -2.21
C SER A 84 15.34 -11.11 -1.87
N ILE A 85 15.72 -11.02 -0.59
CA ILE A 85 17.07 -11.38 -0.12
C ILE A 85 17.31 -12.89 -0.23
N LYS A 86 16.27 -13.69 0.04
CA LYS A 86 16.34 -15.15 -0.01
C LYS A 86 16.26 -15.66 -1.45
N GLU A 87 15.34 -15.12 -2.24
CA GLU A 87 15.06 -15.55 -3.61
C GLU A 87 15.04 -14.32 -4.52
N PHE A 88 16.22 -13.94 -5.04
CA PHE A 88 16.35 -12.71 -5.81
C PHE A 88 15.62 -12.80 -7.15
N ASN A 89 14.73 -11.83 -7.40
CA ASN A 89 14.07 -11.63 -8.68
C ASN A 89 13.88 -10.13 -8.94
N ALA A 90 14.30 -9.64 -10.12
CA ALA A 90 14.16 -8.25 -10.50
C ALA A 90 12.70 -7.75 -10.45
N LEU A 91 11.73 -8.62 -10.71
CA LEU A 91 10.30 -8.31 -10.62
C LEU A 91 9.89 -7.86 -9.21
N TYR A 92 10.54 -8.34 -8.15
CA TYR A 92 10.20 -7.97 -6.78
C TYR A 92 10.63 -6.54 -6.46
N ILE A 93 11.78 -6.10 -6.98
CA ILE A 93 12.25 -4.71 -6.86
C ILE A 93 11.28 -3.78 -7.59
N VAL A 94 10.89 -4.14 -8.81
CA VAL A 94 9.90 -3.38 -9.60
C VAL A 94 8.57 -3.31 -8.83
N TYR A 95 8.13 -4.41 -8.23
CA TYR A 95 6.89 -4.45 -7.47
C TYR A 95 6.94 -3.57 -6.23
N ILE A 96 8.05 -3.57 -5.46
CA ILE A 96 8.26 -2.65 -4.33
C ILE A 96 8.14 -1.19 -4.79
N ALA A 97 8.83 -0.83 -5.89
CA ALA A 97 8.77 0.53 -6.42
C ALA A 97 7.34 0.92 -6.82
N LEU A 98 6.60 0.02 -7.47
CA LEU A 98 5.22 0.26 -7.87
C LEU A 98 4.27 0.42 -6.66
N ILE A 99 4.42 -0.38 -5.59
CA ILE A 99 3.62 -0.22 -4.36
C ILE A 99 3.85 1.18 -3.76
N LEU A 100 5.11 1.60 -3.67
CA LEU A 100 5.46 2.92 -3.13
C LEU A 100 4.91 4.06 -4.00
N LEU A 101 5.03 3.95 -5.33
CA LEU A 101 4.50 4.94 -6.27
C LEU A 101 2.97 5.02 -6.20
N MET A 102 2.27 3.88 -6.25
CA MET A 102 0.81 3.83 -6.20
C MET A 102 0.29 4.43 -4.90
N THR A 103 0.90 4.09 -3.76
CA THR A 103 0.49 4.64 -2.46
C THR A 103 0.82 6.13 -2.32
N TYR A 104 1.96 6.59 -2.83
CA TYR A 104 2.30 8.02 -2.85
C TYR A 104 1.31 8.82 -3.69
N PHE A 105 1.09 8.42 -4.95
CA PHE A 105 0.20 9.13 -5.86
C PHE A 105 -1.25 9.07 -5.41
N GLY A 106 -1.72 7.91 -4.91
CA GLY A 106 -3.07 7.79 -4.37
C GLY A 106 -3.29 8.70 -3.16
N THR A 107 -2.43 8.62 -2.14
CA THR A 107 -2.56 9.49 -0.96
C THR A 107 -2.48 10.98 -1.30
N LYS A 108 -1.56 11.38 -2.20
CA LYS A 108 -1.42 12.77 -2.67
C LYS A 108 -2.65 13.24 -3.43
N SER A 109 -3.17 12.42 -4.34
CA SER A 109 -4.34 12.75 -5.16
C SER A 109 -5.61 12.86 -4.31
N GLY A 110 -5.86 11.88 -3.43
CA GLY A 110 -6.99 11.92 -2.51
C GLY A 110 -7.00 13.17 -1.63
N LYS A 111 -5.82 13.53 -1.09
CA LYS A 111 -5.67 14.77 -0.30
C LYS A 111 -6.00 16.03 -1.12
N SER A 112 -5.53 16.09 -2.37
CA SER A 112 -5.78 17.22 -3.27
C SER A 112 -7.27 17.38 -3.60
N MET A 113 -7.97 16.26 -3.84
CA MET A 113 -9.41 16.25 -4.12
C MET A 113 -10.24 16.78 -2.95
N LYS A 114 -9.87 16.44 -1.70
CA LYS A 114 -10.56 17.01 -0.52
C LYS A 114 -10.30 18.51 -0.37
N ARG A 115 -9.08 18.98 -0.65
CA ARG A 115 -8.75 20.41 -0.55
C ARG A 115 -9.52 21.27 -1.56
N LYS A 116 -9.84 20.75 -2.75
CA LYS A 116 -10.66 21.45 -3.74
C LYS A 116 -12.16 21.51 -3.38
N LYS A 117 -12.63 20.66 -2.48
CA LYS A 117 -14.04 20.58 -2.08
C LYS A 117 -14.39 21.50 -0.90
N ASN A 118 -13.38 21.97 -0.17
CA ASN A 118 -13.51 22.97 0.90
C ASN A 118 -13.10 24.34 0.38
#